data_AF-A0A9W6ZAE5-F1
#
_entry.id   AF-A0A9W6ZAE5-F1
#
_cell.length_a   1.000
_cell.length_b   1.000
_cell.length_c   1.000
_cell.angle_alpha   90.00
_cell.angle_beta   90.00
_cell.angle_gamma   90.00
#
_symmetry.space_group_name_H-M   'P 1'
#
loop_
_entity.id
_entity.type
_entity.pdbx_description
1 polymer ?
#
loop_
_entity_poly.entity_id
_entity_poly.type
_entity_poly.pdbx_seq_one_letter_code
_entity_poly.pdbx_strand_id
1 'polypeptide(L)'
;MELTPITPSSPSLPSPSGLSTPPVPPKNSYKNFLPILILLVFGSTFIGGFIALSNSSSSRWDVVSNSDSHGVEDWSEILRSRVFQWCEGSDTRAKIIELAGPIEQWNTTLVTSFKNIFRDCKCSTIDNDHPNTCDPDLGNWDTSNVVDMSHAFQNNHIFTGKNLEKWDVSNVVGMSNIFDHCYGFNGEVGGWNTGKVTKMTKTFYAAEAFERDLSGWDTRNVEYMEFMFAYAKQIEPKGTEGRSYGLQNWDVSKVKYFTGMFNYNDYFNEDISNWDPKEALSMADMFSSAGWADGLGINQDLSGWNVTRVEHFERFLCLANSFSEDNKNKLCEVGTAHKSWIANFCDSGLGWANFPADPCK
;
A
#
# COMPACT_ATOMS: atom_id res chain seq x y z
N MET A 1 47.04 29.17 -41.00
CA MET A 1 46.36 27.95 -40.53
C MET A 1 45.20 28.40 -39.68
N GLU A 2 44.06 28.67 -40.33
CA GLU A 2 42.80 29.00 -39.66
C GLU A 2 41.80 27.93 -40.07
N LEU A 3 41.20 27.30 -39.05
CA LEU A 3 40.24 26.22 -39.17
C LEU A 3 38.87 26.83 -39.49
N THR A 4 38.29 26.45 -40.63
CA THR A 4 36.89 26.70 -40.94
C THR A 4 36.04 25.55 -40.39
N PRO A 5 34.88 25.79 -39.74
CA PRO A 5 34.05 24.72 -39.21
C PRO A 5 33.17 24.12 -40.31
N ILE A 6 33.17 22.79 -40.38
CA ILE A 6 32.28 21.99 -41.22
C ILE A 6 30.93 21.88 -40.50
N THR A 7 29.87 22.43 -41.08
CA THR A 7 28.48 22.18 -40.67
C THR A 7 28.02 20.81 -41.17
N PRO A 8 27.48 19.91 -40.33
CA PRO A 8 26.81 18.73 -40.85
C PRO A 8 25.39 19.08 -41.32
N SER A 9 25.12 18.76 -42.58
CA SER A 9 23.82 18.82 -43.23
C SER A 9 22.82 17.88 -42.53
N SER A 10 21.70 18.43 -42.07
CA SER A 10 20.54 17.64 -41.64
C SER A 10 19.83 17.04 -42.86
N PRO A 11 19.59 15.72 -42.93
CA PRO A 11 18.63 15.18 -43.87
C PRO A 11 17.21 15.49 -43.36
N SER A 12 16.47 16.24 -44.17
CA SER A 12 15.04 16.51 -43.99
C SER A 12 14.25 15.19 -43.96
N LEU A 13 13.64 14.88 -42.82
CA LEU A 13 12.63 13.81 -42.71
C LEU A 13 11.36 14.22 -43.48
N PRO A 14 10.78 13.33 -44.29
CA PRO A 14 9.48 13.59 -44.92
C PRO A 14 8.38 13.58 -43.86
N SER A 15 7.48 14.56 -43.95
CA SER A 15 6.25 14.65 -43.16
C SER A 15 5.42 13.37 -43.31
N PRO A 16 4.95 12.73 -42.22
CA PRO A 16 3.94 11.69 -42.33
C PRO A 16 2.58 12.37 -42.57
N SER A 17 2.24 12.52 -43.84
CA SER A 17 0.86 12.69 -44.30
C SER A 17 0.07 11.41 -44.03
N GLY A 18 -1.03 11.53 -43.28
CA GLY A 18 -2.17 10.61 -43.36
C GLY A 18 -2.02 9.28 -42.63
N LEU A 19 -2.21 9.28 -41.31
CA LEU A 19 -2.92 8.18 -40.65
C LEU A 19 -4.27 8.71 -40.16
N SER A 20 -5.33 8.25 -40.81
CA SER A 20 -6.69 8.31 -40.28
C SER A 20 -6.71 7.61 -38.93
N THR A 21 -7.17 8.32 -37.90
CA THR A 21 -7.57 7.72 -36.63
C THR A 21 -8.60 6.62 -36.90
N PRO A 22 -8.47 5.41 -36.32
CA PRO A 22 -9.56 4.44 -36.37
C PRO A 22 -10.77 5.01 -35.61
N PRO A 23 -12.00 4.75 -36.07
CA PRO A 23 -13.19 5.34 -35.47
C PRO A 23 -13.33 4.89 -34.01
N VAL A 24 -13.60 5.86 -33.13
CA VAL A 24 -14.08 5.64 -31.77
C VAL A 24 -15.31 4.73 -31.84
N PRO A 25 -15.35 3.56 -31.18
CA PRO A 25 -16.53 2.72 -31.20
C PRO A 25 -17.69 3.46 -30.51
N PRO A 26 -18.91 3.39 -31.04
CA PRO A 26 -20.05 4.10 -30.48
C PRO A 26 -20.34 3.61 -29.06
N LYS A 27 -20.56 4.57 -28.15
CA LYS A 27 -21.22 4.31 -26.87
C LYS A 27 -22.59 3.69 -27.16
N ASN A 28 -22.85 2.53 -26.55
CA ASN A 28 -24.11 1.78 -26.56
C ASN A 28 -24.46 1.03 -27.86
N SER A 29 -23.96 -0.21 -27.97
CA SER A 29 -24.70 -1.27 -28.67
C SER A 29 -24.15 -2.67 -28.36
N TYR A 30 -24.51 -3.23 -27.20
CA TYR A 30 -24.64 -4.69 -27.05
C TYR A 30 -26.13 -5.00 -26.85
N LYS A 31 -26.86 -5.03 -27.96
CA LYS A 31 -28.23 -5.55 -27.99
C LYS A 31 -28.17 -7.05 -28.28
N ASN A 32 -28.78 -7.82 -27.38
CA ASN A 32 -29.39 -9.14 -27.59
C ASN A 32 -28.51 -10.21 -28.27
N PHE A 33 -27.87 -11.04 -27.45
CA PHE A 33 -27.56 -12.42 -27.85
C PHE A 33 -28.25 -13.40 -26.90
N LEU A 34 -29.05 -14.28 -27.49
CA LEU A 34 -29.70 -15.44 -26.87
C LEU A 34 -28.63 -16.38 -26.29
N PRO A 35 -28.83 -17.02 -25.12
CA PRO A 35 -27.87 -18.01 -24.64
C PRO A 35 -28.08 -19.35 -25.37
N ILE A 36 -27.03 -19.83 -26.03
CA ILE A 36 -26.91 -21.24 -26.44
C ILE A 36 -26.36 -22.00 -25.23
N LEU A 37 -27.17 -22.93 -24.72
CA LEU A 37 -26.87 -23.81 -23.59
C LEU A 37 -25.89 -24.91 -24.04
N ILE A 38 -24.64 -24.89 -23.59
CA ILE A 38 -23.72 -26.04 -23.71
C ILE A 38 -23.58 -26.68 -22.32
N LEU A 39 -24.20 -27.84 -22.14
CA LEU A 39 -24.03 -28.73 -21.00
C LEU A 39 -22.66 -29.42 -21.10
N LEU A 40 -21.73 -29.10 -20.19
CA LEU A 40 -20.59 -29.97 -19.91
C LEU A 40 -20.90 -30.81 -18.67
N VAL A 41 -21.09 -32.12 -18.89
CA VAL A 41 -21.19 -33.13 -17.85
C VAL A 41 -19.79 -33.40 -17.31
N PHE A 42 -19.50 -32.99 -16.08
CA PHE A 42 -18.32 -33.46 -15.36
C PHE A 42 -18.63 -34.76 -14.61
N GLY A 43 -17.90 -35.81 -14.95
CA GLY A 43 -17.84 -37.04 -14.16
C GLY A 43 -17.04 -36.81 -12.87
N SER A 44 -17.76 -36.81 -11.75
CA SER A 44 -17.37 -37.27 -10.40
C SER A 44 -16.11 -36.70 -9.73
N THR A 45 -16.28 -35.80 -8.76
CA THR A 45 -16.45 -36.15 -7.31
C THR A 45 -16.72 -34.89 -6.45
N PHE A 46 -17.94 -34.81 -5.87
CA PHE A 46 -18.36 -34.21 -4.56
C PHE A 46 -17.78 -32.82 -4.13
N ILE A 47 -18.52 -31.74 -3.78
CA ILE A 47 -19.91 -31.46 -3.31
C ILE A 47 -20.26 -29.98 -3.63
N GLY A 48 -21.51 -29.69 -4.04
CA GLY A 48 -22.13 -28.35 -3.89
C GLY A 48 -22.97 -27.91 -5.09
N GLY A 49 -24.30 -28.00 -5.00
CA GLY A 49 -25.24 -27.96 -6.14
C GLY A 49 -25.36 -26.64 -6.91
N PHE A 50 -25.56 -26.77 -8.22
CA PHE A 50 -26.04 -25.73 -9.14
C PHE A 50 -27.56 -25.84 -9.29
N ILE A 51 -28.29 -24.71 -9.19
CA ILE A 51 -29.70 -24.60 -9.63
C ILE A 51 -29.84 -23.36 -10.52
N ALA A 52 -30.52 -23.50 -11.66
CA ALA A 52 -30.79 -22.44 -12.62
C ALA A 52 -32.25 -21.91 -12.55
N LEU A 53 -32.33 -20.57 -12.45
CA LEU A 53 -33.29 -19.60 -13.01
C LEU A 53 -34.80 -19.63 -12.72
N SER A 54 -35.32 -18.43 -12.42
CA SER A 54 -36.57 -17.94 -13.03
C SER A 54 -36.47 -16.45 -13.40
N ASN A 55 -37.10 -16.09 -14.53
CA ASN A 55 -37.10 -14.78 -15.19
C ASN A 55 -37.71 -13.66 -14.34
N SER A 56 -37.03 -12.52 -14.22
CA SER A 56 -37.70 -11.22 -14.17
C SER A 56 -36.82 -10.10 -14.73
N SER A 57 -37.43 -9.21 -15.52
CA SER A 57 -36.82 -8.08 -16.20
C SER A 57 -36.49 -6.95 -15.21
N SER A 58 -35.45 -7.16 -14.41
CA SER A 58 -34.87 -6.19 -13.47
C SER A 58 -33.36 -6.31 -13.55
N SER A 59 -32.67 -5.17 -13.67
CA SER A 59 -31.20 -5.06 -13.57
C SER A 59 -30.74 -5.55 -12.20
N ARG A 60 -30.51 -6.86 -12.01
CA ARG A 60 -30.14 -7.35 -10.69
C ARG A 60 -29.56 -8.76 -10.74
N TRP A 61 -28.44 -8.88 -10.04
CA TRP A 61 -27.71 -10.10 -9.74
C TRP A 61 -28.59 -11.10 -8.99
N ASP A 62 -28.82 -12.27 -9.56
CA ASP A 62 -29.38 -13.43 -8.85
C ASP A 62 -28.44 -14.63 -9.08
N VAL A 63 -27.55 -14.90 -8.13
CA VAL A 63 -27.01 -16.26 -7.89
C VAL A 63 -27.02 -16.49 -6.38
N VAL A 64 -27.77 -17.52 -5.99
CA VAL A 64 -28.30 -17.83 -4.66
C VAL A 64 -27.21 -18.30 -3.69
N SER A 65 -27.37 -17.82 -2.45
CA SER A 65 -26.64 -18.14 -1.23
C SER A 65 -26.77 -19.61 -0.81
N ASN A 66 -25.74 -20.10 -0.13
CA ASN A 66 -25.83 -21.32 0.65
C ASN A 66 -25.41 -20.99 2.10
N SER A 67 -26.35 -20.44 2.88
CA SER A 67 -26.30 -20.52 4.34
C SER A 67 -27.68 -20.19 4.94
N ASP A 68 -28.24 -21.18 5.64
CA ASP A 68 -29.39 -21.01 6.51
C ASP A 68 -29.03 -20.07 7.67
N SER A 69 -29.27 -18.78 7.48
CA SER A 69 -29.66 -17.84 8.54
C SER A 69 -30.04 -16.51 7.89
N HIS A 70 -31.17 -15.93 8.29
CA HIS A 70 -31.59 -14.59 7.91
C HIS A 70 -30.43 -13.58 8.03
N GLY A 71 -30.03 -12.92 6.94
CA GLY A 71 -28.98 -11.91 6.98
C GLY A 71 -28.86 -11.18 5.65
N VAL A 72 -28.70 -9.86 5.72
CA VAL A 72 -28.48 -8.96 4.58
C VAL A 72 -27.38 -9.55 3.67
N GLU A 73 -27.60 -9.56 2.35
CA GLU A 73 -26.56 -9.91 1.38
C GLU A 73 -25.33 -9.03 1.63
N ASP A 74 -24.25 -9.62 2.12
CA ASP A 74 -22.98 -8.91 2.26
C ASP A 74 -22.31 -8.85 0.89
N TRP A 75 -22.59 -7.77 0.15
CA TRP A 75 -21.99 -7.49 -1.15
C TRP A 75 -20.45 -7.50 -1.10
N SER A 76 -19.85 -7.23 0.06
CA SER A 76 -18.41 -7.31 0.28
C SER A 76 -17.90 -8.73 0.09
N GLU A 77 -18.60 -9.72 0.64
CA GLU A 77 -18.20 -11.13 0.56
C GLU A 77 -18.39 -11.69 -0.85
N ILE A 78 -19.48 -11.29 -1.53
CA ILE A 78 -19.74 -11.68 -2.93
C ILE A 78 -18.64 -11.12 -3.83
N LEU A 79 -18.30 -9.84 -3.69
CA LEU A 79 -17.22 -9.22 -4.46
C LEU A 79 -15.89 -9.92 -4.18
N ARG A 80 -15.53 -10.10 -2.91
CA ARG A 80 -14.29 -10.78 -2.49
C ARG A 80 -14.16 -12.18 -3.08
N SER A 81 -15.23 -12.97 -3.05
CA SER A 81 -15.24 -14.33 -3.63
C SER A 81 -14.96 -14.32 -5.14
N ARG A 82 -15.52 -13.36 -5.87
CA ARG A 82 -15.29 -13.24 -7.32
C ARG A 82 -13.90 -12.71 -7.67
N VAL A 83 -13.40 -11.74 -6.90
CA VAL A 83 -12.02 -11.27 -7.06
C VAL A 83 -11.05 -12.41 -6.77
N PHE A 84 -11.31 -13.24 -5.76
CA PHE A 84 -10.51 -14.43 -5.48
C PHE A 84 -10.44 -15.37 -6.70
N GLN A 85 -11.58 -15.70 -7.31
CA GLN A 85 -11.62 -16.50 -8.55
C GLN A 85 -10.88 -15.83 -9.71
N TRP A 86 -11.01 -14.51 -9.85
CA TRP A 86 -10.28 -13.72 -10.85
C TRP A 86 -8.74 -13.79 -10.64
N CYS A 87 -8.30 -13.98 -9.39
CA CYS A 87 -6.91 -14.14 -8.99
C CYS A 87 -6.36 -15.58 -9.12
N GLU A 88 -7.19 -16.61 -9.29
CA GLU A 88 -6.73 -18.02 -9.27
C GLU A 88 -5.85 -18.42 -10.47
N GLY A 89 -5.96 -17.72 -11.60
CA GLY A 89 -5.16 -18.00 -12.80
C GLY A 89 -5.80 -17.48 -14.08
N SER A 90 -5.07 -17.58 -15.20
CA SER A 90 -5.49 -17.06 -16.51
C SER A 90 -6.79 -17.71 -17.02
N ASP A 91 -6.92 -19.04 -16.91
CA ASP A 91 -8.12 -19.78 -17.34
C ASP A 91 -9.39 -19.38 -16.57
N THR A 92 -9.31 -19.30 -15.23
CA THR A 92 -10.45 -18.88 -14.40
C THR A 92 -10.79 -17.41 -14.66
N ARG A 93 -9.77 -16.56 -14.80
CA ARG A 93 -9.96 -15.14 -15.11
C ARG A 93 -10.68 -14.91 -16.42
N ALA A 94 -10.28 -15.61 -17.49
CA ALA A 94 -10.92 -15.49 -18.81
C ALA A 94 -12.42 -15.82 -18.74
N LYS A 95 -12.78 -16.89 -18.03
CA LYS A 95 -14.18 -17.29 -17.80
C LYS A 95 -14.96 -16.25 -16.99
N ILE A 96 -14.34 -15.70 -15.96
CA ILE A 96 -14.96 -14.65 -15.14
C ILE A 96 -15.17 -13.37 -15.96
N ILE A 97 -14.23 -13.00 -16.84
CA ILE A 97 -14.38 -11.86 -17.75
C ILE A 97 -15.52 -12.10 -18.74
N GLU A 98 -15.66 -13.31 -19.28
CA GLU A 98 -16.78 -13.66 -20.17
C GLU A 98 -18.13 -13.58 -19.43
N LEU A 99 -18.17 -14.03 -18.17
CA LEU A 99 -19.39 -14.09 -17.37
C LEU A 99 -19.83 -12.72 -16.80
N ALA A 100 -18.88 -11.96 -16.23
CA ALA A 100 -19.13 -10.76 -15.44
C ALA A 100 -18.61 -9.48 -16.09
N GLY A 101 -17.97 -9.58 -17.25
CA GLY A 101 -17.26 -8.47 -17.86
C GLY A 101 -15.92 -8.16 -17.18
N PRO A 102 -15.17 -7.19 -17.72
CA PRO A 102 -13.91 -6.73 -17.15
C PRO A 102 -14.09 -6.25 -15.70
N ILE A 103 -13.11 -6.55 -14.84
CA ILE A 103 -13.15 -6.24 -13.40
C ILE A 103 -13.27 -4.74 -13.13
N GLU A 104 -12.75 -3.92 -14.04
CA GLU A 104 -12.79 -2.47 -14.03
C GLU A 104 -14.22 -1.89 -14.15
N GLN A 105 -15.21 -2.72 -14.52
CA GLN A 105 -16.62 -2.34 -14.70
C GLN A 105 -17.55 -2.95 -13.64
N TRP A 106 -17.00 -3.67 -12.66
CA TRP A 106 -17.80 -4.28 -11.61
C TRP A 106 -18.41 -3.21 -10.69
N ASN A 107 -19.69 -3.38 -10.34
CA ASN A 107 -20.40 -2.45 -9.49
C ASN A 107 -20.08 -2.70 -8.01
N THR A 108 -19.45 -1.73 -7.36
CA THR A 108 -19.06 -1.77 -5.94
C THR A 108 -19.88 -0.82 -5.05
N THR A 109 -20.93 -0.19 -5.58
CA THR A 109 -21.73 0.86 -4.88
C THR A 109 -22.34 0.41 -3.55
N LEU A 110 -22.59 -0.90 -3.36
CA LEU A 110 -23.16 -1.47 -2.13
C LEU A 110 -22.12 -2.12 -1.21
N VAL A 111 -20.84 -2.09 -1.59
CA VAL A 111 -19.78 -2.75 -0.84
C VAL A 111 -19.32 -1.85 0.30
N THR A 112 -19.31 -2.40 1.51
CA THR A 112 -18.89 -1.70 2.72
C THR A 112 -17.52 -2.13 3.24
N SER A 113 -16.97 -3.24 2.72
CA SER A 113 -15.65 -3.73 3.10
C SER A 113 -14.87 -4.22 1.88
N PHE A 114 -13.64 -3.75 1.75
CA PHE A 114 -12.62 -4.28 0.82
C PHE A 114 -11.62 -5.18 1.54
N LYS A 115 -11.97 -5.67 2.73
CA LYS A 115 -11.07 -6.50 3.52
C LYS A 115 -10.66 -7.75 2.75
N ASN A 116 -9.34 -7.95 2.60
CA ASN A 116 -8.72 -9.05 1.85
C ASN A 116 -9.13 -9.16 0.35
N ILE A 117 -9.65 -8.10 -0.29
CA ILE A 117 -10.27 -8.23 -1.62
C ILE A 117 -9.32 -8.77 -2.71
N PHE A 118 -8.07 -8.31 -2.77
CA PHE A 118 -7.00 -8.78 -3.66
C PHE A 118 -5.83 -9.40 -2.87
N ARG A 119 -6.06 -9.81 -1.63
CA ARG A 119 -5.02 -10.40 -0.80
C ARG A 119 -4.49 -11.68 -1.44
N ASP A 120 -3.18 -11.85 -1.42
CA ASP A 120 -2.48 -13.03 -1.95
C ASP A 120 -2.84 -13.30 -3.42
N CYS A 121 -3.28 -12.28 -4.17
CA CYS A 121 -3.60 -12.40 -5.59
C CYS A 121 -2.30 -12.72 -6.35
N LYS A 122 -2.11 -14.00 -6.67
CA LYS A 122 -0.90 -14.48 -7.33
C LYS A 122 -1.02 -14.25 -8.82
N CYS A 123 -0.19 -13.35 -9.33
CA CYS A 123 -0.02 -13.21 -10.76
C CYS A 123 1.45 -13.24 -11.12
N SER A 124 1.81 -14.23 -11.94
CA SER A 124 3.16 -14.35 -12.47
C SER A 124 3.33 -13.38 -13.64
N THR A 125 4.47 -12.70 -13.68
CA THR A 125 4.91 -11.88 -14.82
C THR A 125 5.29 -12.70 -16.06
N ILE A 126 5.21 -14.04 -15.99
CA ILE A 126 5.77 -14.98 -16.98
C ILE A 126 4.69 -15.67 -17.84
N ASP A 127 3.41 -15.32 -17.69
CA ASP A 127 2.39 -15.89 -18.58
C ASP A 127 2.35 -15.12 -19.91
N ASN A 128 3.24 -15.50 -20.84
CA ASN A 128 3.36 -14.92 -22.18
C ASN A 128 2.12 -15.13 -23.07
N ASP A 129 1.14 -15.90 -22.61
CA ASP A 129 -0.08 -16.25 -23.35
C ASP A 129 -1.29 -15.32 -23.08
N HIS A 130 -1.18 -14.34 -22.16
CA HIS A 130 -2.33 -13.49 -21.80
C HIS A 130 -1.93 -12.01 -21.63
N PRO A 131 -2.36 -11.09 -22.52
CA PRO A 131 -2.05 -9.66 -22.43
C PRO A 131 -2.75 -8.90 -21.28
N ASN A 132 -3.45 -9.61 -20.38
CA ASN A 132 -4.26 -9.01 -19.32
C ASN A 132 -3.54 -9.06 -17.97
N THR A 133 -2.82 -7.98 -17.67
CA THR A 133 -2.05 -7.74 -16.45
C THR A 133 -2.91 -7.93 -15.20
N CYS A 134 -2.43 -8.62 -14.16
CA CYS A 134 -3.11 -8.66 -12.86
C CYS A 134 -2.89 -7.40 -12.01
N ASP A 135 -2.88 -6.28 -12.71
CA ASP A 135 -2.78 -4.93 -12.20
C ASP A 135 -3.89 -4.13 -12.88
N PRO A 136 -5.17 -4.45 -12.56
CA PRO A 136 -6.33 -3.86 -13.19
C PRO A 136 -6.47 -2.39 -12.82
N ASP A 137 -7.10 -1.61 -13.68
CA ASP A 137 -7.44 -0.21 -13.39
C ASP A 137 -8.72 -0.14 -12.54
N LEU A 138 -8.55 0.02 -11.22
CA LEU A 138 -9.64 0.02 -10.26
C LEU A 138 -10.24 1.42 -10.02
N GLY A 139 -9.84 2.44 -10.80
CA GLY A 139 -10.27 3.82 -10.58
C GLY A 139 -11.77 4.07 -10.79
N ASN A 140 -12.50 3.14 -11.40
CA ASN A 140 -13.96 3.24 -11.60
C ASN A 140 -14.78 2.58 -10.48
N TRP A 141 -14.13 1.90 -9.53
CA TRP A 141 -14.84 1.33 -8.39
C TRP A 141 -15.33 2.45 -7.46
N ASP A 142 -16.60 2.38 -7.08
CA ASP A 142 -17.16 3.23 -6.04
C ASP A 142 -16.72 2.72 -4.66
N THR A 143 -15.94 3.53 -3.95
CA THR A 143 -15.44 3.24 -2.61
C THR A 143 -16.13 4.06 -1.52
N SER A 144 -17.11 4.89 -1.89
CA SER A 144 -17.72 5.86 -0.98
C SER A 144 -18.43 5.23 0.23
N ASN A 145 -18.85 3.96 0.13
CA ASN A 145 -19.46 3.22 1.24
C ASN A 145 -18.48 2.32 2.01
N VAL A 146 -17.21 2.25 1.60
CA VAL A 146 -16.22 1.37 2.20
C VAL A 146 -15.73 1.93 3.53
N VAL A 147 -15.79 1.09 4.57
CA VAL A 147 -15.37 1.43 5.95
C VAL A 147 -14.10 0.68 6.35
N ASP A 148 -13.86 -0.51 5.79
CA ASP A 148 -12.69 -1.34 6.10
C ASP A 148 -11.97 -1.77 4.82
N MET A 149 -10.71 -1.34 4.68
CA MET A 149 -9.81 -1.71 3.58
C MET A 149 -8.65 -2.60 4.05
N SER A 150 -8.76 -3.20 5.24
CA SER A 150 -7.65 -3.96 5.83
C SER A 150 -7.23 -5.13 4.93
N HIS A 151 -5.93 -5.27 4.68
CA HIS A 151 -5.35 -6.30 3.82
C HIS A 151 -5.82 -6.27 2.36
N ALA A 152 -6.40 -5.17 1.84
CA ALA A 152 -7.03 -5.17 0.51
C ALA A 152 -6.10 -5.68 -0.60
N PHE A 153 -4.81 -5.32 -0.60
CA PHE A 153 -3.83 -5.74 -1.60
C PHE A 153 -2.65 -6.51 -1.01
N GLN A 154 -2.72 -6.94 0.25
CA GLN A 154 -1.60 -7.61 0.93
C GLN A 154 -1.03 -8.76 0.09
N ASN A 155 0.31 -8.82 -0.03
CA ASN A 155 1.08 -9.78 -0.83
C ASN A 155 0.79 -9.75 -2.34
N ASN A 156 0.17 -8.69 -2.87
CA ASN A 156 0.05 -8.49 -4.30
C ASN A 156 1.31 -7.78 -4.85
N HIS A 157 2.35 -8.58 -5.11
CA HIS A 157 3.70 -8.09 -5.41
C HIS A 157 3.80 -7.21 -6.67
N ILE A 158 2.90 -7.41 -7.65
CA ILE A 158 2.94 -6.71 -8.95
C ILE A 158 1.99 -5.51 -9.04
N PHE A 159 1.12 -5.32 -8.05
CA PHE A 159 0.11 -4.27 -8.07
C PHE A 159 0.76 -2.89 -8.02
N THR A 160 0.41 -2.03 -8.98
CA THR A 160 0.99 -0.69 -9.11
C THR A 160 0.07 0.41 -8.62
N GLY A 161 -1.24 0.14 -8.49
CA GLY A 161 -2.21 1.11 -7.97
C GLY A 161 -2.65 2.15 -9.01
N LYS A 162 -3.03 1.70 -10.22
CA LYS A 162 -3.55 2.58 -11.28
C LYS A 162 -4.84 3.30 -10.85
N ASN A 163 -4.85 4.62 -11.01
CA ASN A 163 -5.98 5.53 -10.79
C ASN A 163 -6.62 5.45 -9.39
N LEU A 164 -5.87 5.10 -8.35
CA LEU A 164 -6.38 5.05 -6.97
C LEU A 164 -6.67 6.44 -6.38
N GLU A 165 -6.19 7.51 -6.99
CA GLU A 165 -6.50 8.89 -6.58
C GLU A 165 -7.99 9.24 -6.72
N LYS A 166 -8.76 8.42 -7.46
CA LYS A 166 -10.22 8.57 -7.64
C LYS A 166 -11.04 7.97 -6.51
N TRP A 167 -10.44 7.16 -5.65
CA TRP A 167 -11.15 6.51 -4.56
C TRP A 167 -11.54 7.52 -3.48
N ASP A 168 -12.80 7.47 -3.06
CA ASP A 168 -13.29 8.14 -1.86
C ASP A 168 -13.01 7.25 -0.65
N VAL A 169 -12.05 7.66 0.19
CA VAL A 169 -11.70 6.96 1.44
C VAL A 169 -12.24 7.67 2.69
N SER A 170 -13.11 8.68 2.53
CA SER A 170 -13.57 9.53 3.64
C SER A 170 -14.41 8.80 4.70
N ASN A 171 -14.86 7.58 4.41
CA ASN A 171 -15.57 6.69 5.33
C ASN A 171 -14.71 5.56 5.91
N VAL A 172 -13.46 5.41 5.45
CA VAL A 172 -12.56 4.35 5.88
C VAL A 172 -12.07 4.61 7.31
N VAL A 173 -12.20 3.60 8.16
CA VAL A 173 -11.74 3.60 9.55
C VAL A 173 -10.50 2.71 9.74
N GLY A 174 -10.41 1.61 8.98
CA GLY A 174 -9.29 0.67 9.02
C GLY A 174 -8.59 0.50 7.67
N MET A 175 -7.26 0.70 7.65
CA MET A 175 -6.41 0.50 6.48
C MET A 175 -5.15 -0.33 6.79
N SER A 176 -5.21 -1.14 7.84
CA SER A 176 -4.10 -2.00 8.23
C SER A 176 -3.71 -2.92 7.07
N ASN A 177 -2.42 -3.01 6.77
CA ASN A 177 -1.85 -3.93 5.78
C ASN A 177 -2.37 -3.74 4.34
N ILE A 178 -2.94 -2.58 3.99
CA ILE A 178 -3.55 -2.39 2.66
C ILE A 178 -2.56 -2.64 1.50
N PHE A 179 -1.28 -2.23 1.63
CA PHE A 179 -0.21 -2.48 0.65
C PHE A 179 0.99 -3.27 1.23
N ASP A 180 0.74 -4.08 2.25
CA ASP A 180 1.76 -4.93 2.88
C ASP A 180 2.34 -5.93 1.87
N HIS A 181 3.67 -5.91 1.66
CA HIS A 181 4.41 -6.63 0.62
C HIS A 181 3.97 -6.35 -0.83
N CYS A 182 3.40 -5.17 -1.12
CA CYS A 182 3.17 -4.74 -2.50
C CYS A 182 4.43 -4.10 -3.09
N TYR A 183 5.41 -4.92 -3.49
CA TYR A 183 6.71 -4.44 -3.97
C TYR A 183 6.63 -3.45 -5.13
N GLY A 184 5.68 -3.63 -6.07
CA GLY A 184 5.48 -2.74 -7.22
C GLY A 184 4.59 -1.54 -6.96
N PHE A 185 4.06 -1.34 -5.75
CA PHE A 185 3.08 -0.30 -5.48
C PHE A 185 3.72 1.08 -5.46
N ASN A 186 3.23 1.97 -6.33
CA ASN A 186 3.58 3.39 -6.34
C ASN A 186 2.41 4.24 -6.88
N GLY A 187 1.18 3.82 -6.57
CA GLY A 187 -0.05 4.47 -7.01
C GLY A 187 -0.30 5.78 -6.27
N GLU A 188 -0.93 6.76 -6.92
CA GLU A 188 -1.20 8.07 -6.31
C GLU A 188 -2.28 7.95 -5.21
N VAL A 189 -1.91 8.27 -3.98
CA VAL A 189 -2.77 8.16 -2.78
C VAL A 189 -2.64 9.37 -1.85
N GLY A 190 -1.88 10.40 -2.22
CA GLY A 190 -1.63 11.57 -1.36
C GLY A 190 -2.90 12.41 -1.10
N GLY A 191 -3.87 12.36 -2.02
CA GLY A 191 -5.15 13.08 -1.93
C GLY A 191 -6.25 12.37 -1.13
N TRP A 192 -5.96 11.22 -0.53
CA TRP A 192 -6.93 10.45 0.25
C TRP A 192 -7.34 11.17 1.55
N ASN A 193 -8.65 11.28 1.80
CA ASN A 193 -9.18 11.82 3.06
C ASN A 193 -9.15 10.77 4.18
N THR A 194 -8.05 10.72 4.94
CA THR A 194 -7.84 9.74 6.02
C THR A 194 -8.38 10.17 7.38
N GLY A 195 -9.18 11.23 7.48
CA GLY A 195 -9.55 11.84 8.77
C GLY A 195 -10.35 10.94 9.73
N LYS A 196 -10.92 9.82 9.27
CA LYS A 196 -11.60 8.82 10.12
C LYS A 196 -10.74 7.60 10.47
N VAL A 197 -9.55 7.51 9.91
CA VAL A 197 -8.69 6.34 10.01
C VAL A 197 -8.09 6.28 11.41
N THR A 198 -8.15 5.09 12.01
CA THR A 198 -7.60 4.83 13.35
C THR A 198 -6.43 3.85 13.32
N LYS A 199 -6.29 3.06 12.25
CA LYS A 199 -5.29 1.99 12.13
C LYS A 199 -4.57 2.05 10.79
N MET A 200 -3.25 2.27 10.85
CA MET A 200 -2.31 2.30 9.72
C MET A 200 -1.17 1.27 9.88
N THR A 201 -1.36 0.27 10.74
CA THR A 201 -0.41 -0.84 10.94
C THR A 201 -0.03 -1.45 9.59
N LYS A 202 1.27 -1.51 9.27
CA LYS A 202 1.82 -2.13 8.05
C LYS A 202 1.24 -1.63 6.72
N THR A 203 0.68 -0.41 6.67
CA THR A 203 0.05 0.12 5.44
C THR A 203 0.98 0.07 4.23
N PHE A 204 2.28 0.36 4.40
CA PHE A 204 3.31 0.32 3.35
C PHE A 204 4.48 -0.61 3.71
N TYR A 205 4.24 -1.64 4.54
CA TYR A 205 5.28 -2.58 4.94
C TYR A 205 5.87 -3.27 3.70
N ALA A 206 7.19 -3.18 3.52
CA ALA A 206 7.90 -3.73 2.38
C ALA A 206 7.34 -3.28 0.99
N ALA A 207 6.72 -2.10 0.90
CA ALA A 207 6.33 -1.50 -0.37
C ALA A 207 7.54 -0.80 -1.03
N GLU A 208 8.46 -1.60 -1.58
CA GLU A 208 9.79 -1.14 -2.00
C GLU A 208 9.80 -0.04 -3.09
N ALA A 209 8.78 0.02 -3.95
CA ALA A 209 8.67 1.05 -4.99
C ALA A 209 7.91 2.32 -4.56
N PHE A 210 7.41 2.37 -3.32
CA PHE A 210 6.52 3.43 -2.88
C PHE A 210 7.27 4.73 -2.57
N GLU A 211 6.92 5.81 -3.28
CA GLU A 211 7.61 7.11 -3.22
C GLU A 211 6.65 8.32 -3.27
N ARG A 212 5.38 8.14 -2.91
CA ARG A 212 4.37 9.20 -3.00
C ARG A 212 4.36 10.12 -1.78
N ASP A 213 4.01 11.37 -2.02
CA ASP A 213 3.76 12.38 -0.99
C ASP A 213 2.46 12.05 -0.24
N LEU A 214 2.56 11.98 1.09
CA LEU A 214 1.45 11.72 2.03
C LEU A 214 1.16 12.94 2.92
N SER A 215 1.65 14.13 2.56
CA SER A 215 1.42 15.38 3.31
C SER A 215 -0.07 15.75 3.44
N GLY A 216 -0.92 15.25 2.54
CA GLY A 216 -2.38 15.43 2.58
C GLY A 216 -3.12 14.51 3.55
N TRP A 217 -2.47 13.50 4.14
CA TRP A 217 -3.11 12.57 5.07
C TRP A 217 -3.37 13.22 6.43
N ASP A 218 -4.61 13.11 6.91
CA ASP A 218 -5.01 13.50 8.25
C ASP A 218 -4.81 12.33 9.22
N THR A 219 -3.85 12.46 10.13
CA THR A 219 -3.43 11.40 11.08
C THR A 219 -3.90 11.63 12.52
N ARG A 220 -4.66 12.70 12.79
CA ARG A 220 -5.07 13.12 14.16
C ARG A 220 -5.91 12.11 14.95
N ASN A 221 -6.43 11.09 14.28
CA ASN A 221 -7.24 10.02 14.87
C ASN A 221 -6.54 8.65 14.84
N VAL A 222 -5.33 8.57 14.29
CA VAL A 222 -4.58 7.32 14.19
C VAL A 222 -4.03 6.94 15.56
N GLU A 223 -4.22 5.68 15.94
CA GLU A 223 -3.69 5.12 17.19
C GLU A 223 -2.60 4.06 16.95
N TYR A 224 -2.56 3.46 15.76
CA TYR A 224 -1.72 2.32 15.41
C TYR A 224 -0.93 2.57 14.11
N MET A 225 0.40 2.65 14.19
CA MET A 225 1.32 2.85 13.05
C MET A 225 2.45 1.81 13.02
N GLU A 226 2.26 0.65 13.66
CA GLU A 226 3.32 -0.34 13.77
C GLU A 226 3.77 -0.83 12.40
N PHE A 227 5.09 -0.82 12.18
CA PHE A 227 5.74 -1.27 10.96
C PHE A 227 5.22 -0.63 9.67
N MET A 228 4.61 0.56 9.75
CA MET A 228 3.94 1.20 8.60
C MET A 228 4.86 1.34 7.38
N PHE A 229 6.12 1.68 7.58
CA PHE A 229 7.15 1.86 6.55
C PHE A 229 8.37 0.95 6.75
N ALA A 230 8.22 -0.12 7.55
CA ALA A 230 9.32 -1.06 7.75
C ALA A 230 9.65 -1.78 6.44
N TYR A 231 10.95 -1.93 6.13
CA TYR A 231 11.45 -2.45 4.85
C TYR A 231 10.99 -1.70 3.59
N ALA A 232 10.30 -0.56 3.73
CA ALA A 232 10.08 0.32 2.59
C ALA A 232 11.44 0.91 2.17
N LYS A 233 11.73 0.89 0.88
CA LYS A 233 12.96 1.48 0.34
C LYS A 233 12.63 2.88 -0.14
N GLN A 234 13.06 3.89 0.61
CA GLN A 234 13.20 5.22 0.04
C GLN A 234 14.41 5.15 -0.91
N ILE A 235 14.18 4.93 -2.20
CA ILE A 235 15.27 4.84 -3.17
C ILE A 235 15.88 6.23 -3.32
N GLU A 236 17.10 6.44 -2.81
CA GLU A 236 17.95 7.50 -3.34
C GLU A 236 18.77 6.97 -4.52
N PRO A 237 18.57 7.47 -5.74
CA PRO A 237 19.62 7.52 -6.73
C PRO A 237 20.30 8.88 -6.59
N LYS A 238 21.49 8.91 -5.96
CA LYS A 238 22.52 9.95 -6.04
C LYS A 238 22.06 11.26 -6.70
N GLY A 239 21.64 12.23 -5.90
CA GLY A 239 21.37 13.57 -6.42
C GLY A 239 20.28 14.33 -5.70
N THR A 240 20.47 14.59 -4.40
CA THR A 240 20.09 15.82 -3.68
C THR A 240 18.94 16.66 -4.25
N GLU A 241 17.71 16.14 -4.30
CA GLU A 241 16.47 16.83 -3.95
C GLU A 241 15.52 15.75 -3.38
N GLY A 242 15.29 15.82 -2.07
CA GLY A 242 14.71 14.75 -1.27
C GLY A 242 13.33 14.32 -1.74
N ARG A 243 13.19 13.04 -2.10
CA ARG A 243 11.89 12.38 -2.01
C ARG A 243 11.51 12.34 -0.54
N SER A 244 10.35 12.86 -0.19
CA SER A 244 9.80 12.85 1.16
C SER A 244 8.37 12.36 1.07
N TYR A 245 7.97 11.49 1.99
CA TYR A 245 6.59 11.10 2.23
C TYR A 245 5.75 12.25 2.81
N GLY A 246 6.31 13.43 3.08
CA GLY A 246 5.56 14.59 3.55
C GLY A 246 5.08 14.48 5.00
N LEU A 247 5.84 13.78 5.84
CA LEU A 247 5.43 13.40 7.20
C LEU A 247 5.48 14.54 8.23
N GLN A 248 6.14 15.66 7.91
CA GLN A 248 6.41 16.76 8.84
C GLN A 248 5.15 17.38 9.45
N ASN A 249 4.02 17.30 8.74
CA ASN A 249 2.74 17.90 9.13
C ASN A 249 1.79 16.90 9.83
N TRP A 250 2.20 15.65 10.02
CA TRP A 250 1.34 14.64 10.65
C TRP A 250 1.10 14.95 12.13
N ASP A 251 -0.17 14.87 12.55
CA ASP A 251 -0.55 14.92 13.96
C ASP A 251 -0.50 13.51 14.55
N VAL A 252 0.63 13.17 15.16
CA VAL A 252 0.85 11.88 15.79
C VAL A 252 0.45 11.84 17.27
N SER A 253 -0.26 12.87 17.76
CA SER A 253 -0.45 13.05 19.20
C SER A 253 -1.40 12.05 19.86
N LYS A 254 -2.13 11.25 19.08
CA LYS A 254 -2.95 10.13 19.56
C LYS A 254 -2.34 8.75 19.28
N VAL A 255 -1.22 8.68 18.57
CA VAL A 255 -0.61 7.41 18.19
C VAL A 255 -0.02 6.75 19.44
N LYS A 256 -0.45 5.51 19.70
CA LYS A 256 -0.02 4.72 20.86
C LYS A 256 1.13 3.77 20.50
N TYR A 257 1.13 3.26 19.27
CA TYR A 257 2.06 2.21 18.85
C TYR A 257 2.80 2.61 17.57
N PHE A 258 4.09 2.88 17.72
CA PHE A 258 5.06 3.17 16.66
C PHE A 258 6.04 2.01 16.43
N THR A 259 5.76 0.84 17.02
CA THR A 259 6.67 -0.31 17.01
C THR A 259 7.18 -0.59 15.61
N GLY A 260 8.49 -0.50 15.41
CA GLY A 260 9.15 -0.76 14.14
C GLY A 260 8.70 0.09 12.97
N MET A 261 8.07 1.26 13.17
CA MET A 261 7.45 2.06 12.09
C MET A 261 8.37 2.27 10.88
N PHE A 262 9.67 2.49 11.10
CA PHE A 262 10.70 2.70 10.08
C PHE A 262 11.83 1.66 10.13
N ASN A 263 11.57 0.49 10.73
CA ASN A 263 12.56 -0.57 10.88
C ASN A 263 13.08 -1.06 9.52
N TYR A 264 14.41 -1.20 9.36
CA TYR A 264 15.06 -1.53 8.07
C TYR A 264 14.71 -0.59 6.91
N ASN A 265 14.38 0.67 7.18
CA ASN A 265 14.28 1.68 6.14
C ASN A 265 15.67 2.28 5.87
N ASP A 266 16.31 1.86 4.77
CA ASP A 266 17.73 2.09 4.51
C ASP A 266 18.14 3.57 4.43
N TYR A 267 17.21 4.47 4.10
CA TYR A 267 17.48 5.89 3.81
C TYR A 267 16.56 6.88 4.55
N PHE A 268 15.72 6.41 5.48
CA PHE A 268 14.77 7.29 6.17
C PHE A 268 15.49 8.38 6.97
N ASN A 269 15.30 9.65 6.60
CA ASN A 269 15.81 10.81 7.35
C ASN A 269 14.91 12.04 7.22
N GLU A 270 13.60 11.83 7.09
CA GLU A 270 12.63 12.94 6.98
C GLU A 270 12.52 13.75 8.26
N ASP A 271 12.23 15.05 8.13
CA ASP A 271 12.01 15.92 9.28
C ASP A 271 10.71 15.55 10.00
N ILE A 272 10.88 14.94 11.17
CA ILE A 272 9.83 14.58 12.11
C ILE A 272 10.07 15.23 13.48
N SER A 273 10.92 16.26 13.53
CA SER A 273 11.30 16.95 14.78
C SER A 273 10.10 17.62 15.48
N ASN A 274 9.11 18.04 14.70
CA ASN A 274 7.90 18.72 15.19
C ASN A 274 6.81 17.77 15.73
N TRP A 275 7.00 16.46 15.68
CA TRP A 275 6.02 15.50 16.20
C TRP A 275 5.89 15.60 17.73
N ASP A 276 4.66 15.43 18.24
CA ASP A 276 4.34 15.39 19.69
C ASP A 276 3.73 14.02 20.05
N PRO A 277 4.52 12.94 20.20
CA PRO A 277 4.03 11.59 20.44
C PRO A 277 3.60 11.36 21.92
N LYS A 278 2.89 12.31 22.52
CA LYS A 278 2.55 12.32 23.95
C LYS A 278 1.74 11.12 24.45
N GLU A 279 1.00 10.45 23.57
CA GLU A 279 0.19 9.26 23.89
C GLU A 279 0.93 7.93 23.63
N ALA A 280 2.18 7.97 23.15
CA ALA A 280 2.93 6.79 22.76
C ALA A 280 3.20 5.86 23.96
N LEU A 281 2.88 4.57 23.77
CA LEU A 281 3.15 3.49 24.71
C LEU A 281 4.32 2.62 24.24
N SER A 282 4.46 2.42 22.92
CA SER A 282 5.57 1.66 22.34
C SER A 282 6.18 2.37 21.14
N MET A 283 7.50 2.49 21.18
CA MET A 283 8.38 2.87 20.06
C MET A 283 9.49 1.83 19.87
N ALA A 284 9.30 0.61 20.38
CA ALA A 284 10.27 -0.47 20.25
C ALA A 284 10.67 -0.65 18.77
N ASP A 285 11.97 -0.77 18.51
CA ASP A 285 12.53 -0.96 17.17
C ASP A 285 12.20 0.12 16.12
N MET A 286 11.63 1.27 16.50
CA MET A 286 11.07 2.24 15.55
C MET A 286 12.04 2.59 14.41
N PHE A 287 13.33 2.77 14.72
CA PHE A 287 14.41 3.06 13.76
C PHE A 287 15.47 1.96 13.72
N SER A 288 15.20 0.75 14.21
CA SER A 288 16.22 -0.30 14.20
C SER A 288 16.61 -0.62 12.75
N SER A 289 17.92 -0.68 12.49
CA SER A 289 18.53 -0.88 11.17
C SER A 289 18.08 0.15 10.12
N ALA A 290 17.46 1.26 10.53
CA ALA A 290 17.19 2.37 9.63
C ALA A 290 18.49 3.13 9.38
N GLY A 291 18.86 3.36 8.11
CA GLY A 291 20.11 4.06 7.81
C GLY A 291 21.36 3.20 7.71
N TRP A 292 21.25 1.93 7.32
CA TRP A 292 22.41 1.09 7.03
C TRP A 292 23.27 1.65 5.87
N ALA A 293 22.68 2.43 4.96
CA ALA A 293 23.35 2.96 3.79
C ALA A 293 24.19 4.22 4.11
N ASP A 294 25.51 4.04 4.28
CA ASP A 294 26.55 5.07 4.14
C ASP A 294 26.30 6.43 4.84
N GLY A 295 25.67 6.45 6.02
CA GLY A 295 25.48 7.67 6.81
C GLY A 295 24.31 8.56 6.36
N LEU A 296 23.43 8.07 5.49
CA LEU A 296 22.31 8.82 4.92
C LEU A 296 20.97 8.61 5.63
N GLY A 297 20.91 7.73 6.64
CA GLY A 297 19.70 7.49 7.39
C GLY A 297 19.42 8.51 8.48
N ILE A 298 18.52 8.13 9.39
CA ILE A 298 17.94 9.02 10.38
C ILE A 298 19.01 9.71 11.21
N ASN A 299 18.95 11.05 11.26
CA ASN A 299 19.80 11.89 12.09
C ASN A 299 19.10 13.23 12.43
N GLN A 300 17.80 13.19 12.69
CA GLN A 300 17.02 14.37 13.10
C GLN A 300 17.18 14.65 14.60
N ASP A 301 17.01 15.91 14.98
CA ASP A 301 16.90 16.31 16.39
C ASP A 301 15.51 15.97 16.92
N LEU A 302 15.43 14.92 17.73
CA LEU A 302 14.18 14.40 18.30
C LEU A 302 13.95 14.86 19.74
N SER A 303 14.74 15.82 20.24
CA SER A 303 14.67 16.26 21.65
C SER A 303 13.40 17.04 22.01
N GLY A 304 12.64 17.48 21.00
CA GLY A 304 11.33 18.12 21.20
C GLY A 304 10.18 17.16 21.53
N TRP A 305 10.38 15.84 21.37
CA TRP A 305 9.30 14.87 21.51
C TRP A 305 8.86 14.69 22.97
N ASN A 306 7.54 14.68 23.20
CA ASN A 306 6.98 14.24 24.48
C ASN A 306 6.84 12.71 24.51
N VAL A 307 7.69 12.07 25.30
CA VAL A 307 7.85 10.62 25.36
C VAL A 307 7.62 10.04 26.76
N THR A 308 7.00 10.84 27.63
CA THR A 308 6.79 10.55 29.06
C THR A 308 5.90 9.33 29.34
N ARG A 309 5.15 8.87 28.34
CA ARG A 309 4.26 7.70 28.43
C ARG A 309 4.83 6.42 27.83
N VAL A 310 6.02 6.48 27.23
CA VAL A 310 6.58 5.33 26.54
C VAL A 310 7.02 4.27 27.54
N GLU A 311 6.42 3.09 27.43
CA GLU A 311 6.71 1.91 28.25
C GLU A 311 7.74 1.00 27.55
N HIS A 312 7.64 0.90 26.21
CA HIS A 312 8.48 0.05 25.37
C HIS A 312 9.34 0.88 24.43
N PHE A 313 10.64 0.93 24.69
CA PHE A 313 11.64 1.69 23.91
C PHE A 313 12.84 0.83 23.49
N GLU A 314 12.74 -0.48 23.67
CA GLU A 314 13.78 -1.43 23.36
C GLU A 314 14.23 -1.32 21.90
N ARG A 315 15.55 -1.39 21.68
CA ARG A 315 16.16 -1.38 20.35
C ARG A 315 15.78 -0.19 19.44
N PHE A 316 15.32 0.93 20.00
CA PHE A 316 14.83 2.10 19.26
C PHE A 316 15.74 2.53 18.08
N LEU A 317 17.06 2.62 18.31
CA LEU A 317 18.09 2.95 17.31
C LEU A 317 19.08 1.80 17.08
N CYS A 318 18.67 0.56 17.35
CA CYS A 318 19.56 -0.59 17.22
C CYS A 318 20.05 -0.74 15.77
N LEU A 319 21.37 -0.69 15.54
CA LEU A 319 22.01 -0.71 14.23
C LEU A 319 21.66 0.50 13.33
N ALA A 320 21.16 1.60 13.89
CA ALA A 320 20.91 2.85 13.18
C ALA A 320 22.21 3.70 13.11
N ASN A 321 23.16 3.25 12.31
CA ASN A 321 24.53 3.76 12.30
C ASN A 321 24.67 5.24 11.85
N SER A 322 23.63 5.81 11.22
CA SER A 322 23.63 7.20 10.74
C SER A 322 23.29 8.23 11.85
N PHE A 323 22.74 7.79 12.99
CA PHE A 323 22.30 8.69 14.04
C PHE A 323 23.49 9.21 14.86
N SER A 324 23.73 10.52 14.80
CA SER A 324 24.93 11.15 15.38
C SER A 324 24.92 11.16 16.91
N GLU A 325 26.12 11.18 17.50
CA GLU A 325 26.30 11.23 18.95
C GLU A 325 25.65 12.47 19.59
N ASP A 326 25.71 13.61 18.92
CA ASP A 326 25.06 14.85 19.39
C ASP A 326 23.54 14.67 19.54
N ASN A 327 22.89 14.06 18.54
CA ASN A 327 21.46 13.79 18.60
C ASN A 327 21.12 12.66 19.59
N LYS A 328 22.00 11.66 19.78
CA LYS A 328 21.86 10.68 20.86
C LYS A 328 21.84 11.35 22.23
N ASN A 329 22.80 12.24 22.49
CA ASN A 329 22.91 12.97 23.75
C ASN A 329 21.67 13.82 24.04
N LYS A 330 21.19 14.59 23.05
CA LYS A 330 19.96 15.37 23.18
C LYS A 330 18.74 14.51 23.47
N LEU A 331 18.60 13.37 22.78
CA LEU A 331 17.51 12.42 23.03
C LEU A 331 17.62 11.79 24.43
N CYS A 332 18.84 11.49 24.89
CA CYS A 332 19.12 11.00 26.23
C CYS A 332 18.69 12.00 27.31
N GLU A 333 18.90 13.30 27.13
CA GLU A 333 18.46 14.34 28.08
C GLU A 333 16.94 14.27 28.33
N VAL A 334 16.15 14.04 27.28
CA VAL A 334 14.69 13.84 27.36
C VAL A 334 14.34 12.50 28.04
N GLY A 335 15.10 11.45 27.72
CA GLY A 335 14.88 10.08 28.18
C GLY A 335 15.33 9.78 29.61
N THR A 336 16.10 10.66 30.26
CA THR A 336 16.68 10.40 31.60
C THR A 336 15.67 10.11 32.72
N ALA A 337 14.38 10.43 32.53
CA ALA A 337 13.29 10.03 33.44
C ALA A 337 12.91 8.53 33.33
N HIS A 338 13.29 7.86 32.24
CA HIS A 338 12.95 6.46 31.94
C HIS A 338 14.21 5.58 31.93
N LYS A 339 14.49 4.91 33.05
CA LYS A 339 15.66 4.02 33.23
C LYS A 339 15.81 2.91 32.17
N SER A 340 14.77 2.61 31.39
CA SER A 340 14.76 1.60 30.32
C SER A 340 15.25 2.10 28.96
N TRP A 341 15.41 3.41 28.75
CA TRP A 341 15.89 4.00 27.49
C TRP A 341 17.39 3.77 27.24
N ILE A 342 18.10 3.61 28.36
CA ILE A 342 19.54 3.58 28.53
C ILE A 342 20.26 2.41 27.84
N ALA A 343 19.59 1.31 27.48
CA ALA A 343 20.25 0.08 26.99
C ALA A 343 20.01 -0.25 25.50
N ASN A 344 19.42 0.67 24.73
CA ASN A 344 18.69 0.30 23.51
C ASN A 344 19.35 0.69 22.19
N PHE A 345 20.58 1.22 22.23
CA PHE A 345 21.37 1.48 21.03
C PHE A 345 22.35 0.31 20.86
N CYS A 346 21.88 -0.81 20.30
CA CYS A 346 22.80 -1.89 19.93
C CYS A 346 23.63 -1.45 18.72
N ASP A 347 24.90 -1.10 18.95
CA ASP A 347 25.86 -0.77 17.88
C ASP A 347 26.53 -2.04 17.32
N SER A 348 26.73 -2.09 16.01
CA SER A 348 27.31 -3.25 15.29
C SER A 348 28.77 -3.56 15.64
N GLY A 349 29.47 -2.65 16.33
CA GLY A 349 30.89 -2.80 16.68
C GLY A 349 31.16 -3.68 17.91
N LEU A 350 30.13 -4.01 18.66
CA LEU A 350 30.20 -4.84 19.85
C LEU A 350 29.38 -6.09 19.54
N GLY A 351 30.04 -7.22 19.27
CA GLY A 351 29.33 -8.47 18.92
C GLY A 351 28.17 -8.76 19.87
N TRP A 352 27.15 -9.50 19.41
CA TRP A 352 25.82 -9.80 19.99
C TRP A 352 25.70 -10.01 21.53
N ALA A 353 26.82 -10.10 22.26
CA ALA A 353 26.91 -10.23 23.72
C ALA A 353 27.37 -8.95 24.46
N ASN A 354 27.74 -7.87 23.78
CA ASN A 354 28.22 -6.63 24.41
C ASN A 354 27.27 -5.47 24.06
N PHE A 355 26.25 -5.25 24.89
CA PHE A 355 25.54 -3.97 24.86
C PHE A 355 26.53 -2.89 25.32
N PRO A 356 26.72 -1.77 24.59
CA PRO A 356 27.55 -0.68 25.06
C PRO A 356 27.10 -0.26 26.46
N ALA A 357 28.07 0.13 27.29
CA ALA A 357 27.78 0.81 28.54
C ALA A 357 26.87 2.01 28.21
N ASP A 358 25.73 2.08 28.89
CA ASP A 358 24.78 3.20 28.95
C ASP A 358 25.12 4.36 27.98
N PRO A 359 24.59 4.35 26.75
CA PRO A 359 24.72 5.45 25.80
C PRO A 359 24.31 6.84 26.32
N CYS A 360 23.69 6.93 27.50
CA CYS A 360 23.32 8.18 28.14
C CYS A 360 24.19 8.50 29.38
N LYS A 361 25.34 7.84 29.58
CA LYS A 361 26.28 8.07 30.70
C LYS A 361 27.72 8.34 30.30
#